data_AF-A0A1G0M9X5-F1
#
_entry.id   AF-A0A1G0M9X5-F1
#
_cell.length_a   1.000
_cell.length_b   1.000
_cell.length_c   1.000
_cell.angle_alpha   90.00
_cell.angle_beta   90.00
_cell.angle_gamma   90.00
#
_symmetry.space_group_name_H-M   'P 1'
#
loop_
_entity.id
_entity.type
_entity.pdbx_description
1 polymer ?
#
loop_
_entity_poly.entity_id
_entity_poly.type
_entity_poly.pdbx_seq_one_letter_code
_entity_poly.pdbx_strand_id
1 'polypeptide(L)'
;MRRISRKLALLAAALMIMAVPALADEGAMDKMVDHGQPAVKNECLLVAKNCGNQVDSIQERIERINGEISRGTAVYTKDELRRLERQLEDANKLMNEQSLGG
;
A
#
# COMPACT_ATOMS: atom_id res chain seq x y z
N MET A 1 -30.47 -45.43 -8.19
CA MET A 1 -30.19 -44.27 -7.32
C MET A 1 -28.85 -44.34 -6.57
N ARG A 2 -28.46 -45.44 -5.91
CA ARG A 2 -27.21 -45.52 -5.12
C ARG A 2 -25.89 -45.27 -5.89
N ARG A 3 -25.83 -45.53 -7.19
CA ARG A 3 -24.63 -45.26 -8.02
C ARG A 3 -24.51 -43.79 -8.45
N ILE A 4 -25.65 -43.09 -8.56
CA ILE A 4 -25.70 -41.65 -8.89
C ILE A 4 -25.27 -40.84 -7.67
N SER A 5 -25.73 -41.23 -6.48
CA SER A 5 -25.33 -40.63 -5.19
C SER A 5 -23.81 -40.73 -4.92
N ARG A 6 -23.17 -41.83 -5.35
CA ARG A 6 -21.72 -42.02 -5.21
C ARG A 6 -20.91 -41.12 -6.15
N LYS A 7 -21.40 -40.87 -7.37
CA LYS A 7 -20.74 -39.94 -8.31
C LYS A 7 -20.94 -38.48 -7.90
N LEU A 8 -22.10 -38.13 -7.34
CA LEU A 8 -22.37 -36.81 -6.76
C LEU A 8 -21.49 -36.52 -5.54
N ALA A 9 -21.25 -37.51 -4.66
CA ALA A 9 -20.37 -37.35 -3.51
C ALA A 9 -18.90 -37.12 -3.89
N LEU A 10 -18.43 -37.68 -5.02
CA LEU A 10 -17.06 -37.49 -5.50
C LEU A 10 -16.83 -36.15 -6.22
N LEU A 11 -17.89 -35.47 -6.69
CA LEU A 11 -17.76 -34.19 -7.41
C LEU A 11 -17.64 -32.97 -6.46
N ALA A 12 -18.05 -33.10 -5.20
CA ALA A 12 -18.08 -31.98 -4.24
C ALA A 12 -16.70 -31.66 -3.62
N ALA A 13 -15.74 -32.58 -3.64
CA ALA A 13 -14.41 -32.38 -3.06
C ALA A 13 -13.40 -31.67 -3.99
N ALA A 14 -13.74 -31.46 -5.26
CA ALA A 14 -12.85 -30.91 -6.27
C ALA A 14 -12.95 -29.38 -6.44
N LEU A 15 -13.81 -28.69 -5.67
CA LEU A 15 -14.09 -27.26 -5.86
C LEU A 15 -13.38 -26.31 -4.88
N MET A 16 -12.45 -26.78 -4.05
CA MET A 16 -11.83 -25.95 -3.00
C MET A 16 -10.41 -25.47 -3.29
N ILE A 17 -10.01 -25.38 -4.56
CA ILE A 17 -8.70 -24.81 -4.94
C ILE A 17 -8.94 -23.82 -6.07
N MET A 18 -9.29 -22.57 -5.75
CA MET A 18 -8.95 -21.33 -6.51
C MET A 18 -9.38 -20.11 -5.68
N ALA A 19 -8.67 -19.83 -4.60
CA ALA A 19 -8.66 -18.49 -4.01
C ALA A 19 -7.21 -17.99 -4.07
N VAL A 20 -6.76 -17.69 -5.28
CA VAL A 20 -5.56 -16.87 -5.49
C VAL A 20 -6.06 -15.42 -5.51
N PRO A 21 -5.70 -14.54 -4.57
CA PRO A 21 -5.89 -13.12 -4.77
C PRO A 21 -4.90 -12.70 -5.87
N ALA A 22 -5.39 -12.65 -7.10
CA ALA A 22 -4.73 -11.96 -8.19
C ALA A 22 -4.83 -10.45 -7.90
N LEU A 23 -3.79 -9.88 -7.28
CA LEU A 23 -3.60 -8.44 -7.22
C LEU A 23 -2.71 -8.02 -8.40
N ALA A 24 -3.36 -7.64 -9.50
CA ALA A 24 -2.84 -6.81 -10.58
C ALA A 24 -4.08 -6.20 -11.26
N ASP A 25 -4.47 -4.99 -10.89
CA ASP A 25 -4.05 -3.70 -11.47
C ASP A 25 -5.17 -3.15 -12.37
N GLU A 26 -5.27 -1.82 -12.42
CA GLU A 26 -5.97 -0.95 -13.36
C GLU A 26 -7.51 -1.05 -13.59
N GLY A 27 -8.22 -0.11 -12.96
CA GLY A 27 -9.10 0.82 -13.70
C GLY A 27 -10.49 0.36 -14.17
N ALA A 28 -11.52 0.67 -13.38
CA ALA A 28 -12.74 1.32 -13.89
C ALA A 28 -13.65 1.77 -12.73
N MET A 29 -13.98 3.06 -12.73
CA MET A 29 -15.04 3.67 -11.92
C MET A 29 -16.38 2.98 -12.21
N ASP A 30 -17.22 2.76 -11.20
CA ASP A 30 -18.51 3.48 -11.14
C ASP A 30 -19.16 3.37 -9.74
N LYS A 31 -19.32 4.54 -9.13
CA LYS A 31 -20.46 5.01 -8.32
C LYS A 31 -21.12 4.07 -7.30
N MET A 32 -21.02 4.54 -6.04
CA MET A 32 -22.13 4.86 -5.14
C MET A 32 -23.05 3.69 -4.76
N VAL A 33 -23.03 3.30 -3.49
CA VAL A 33 -24.21 3.29 -2.61
C VAL A 33 -23.73 3.08 -1.17
N ASP A 34 -24.08 4.07 -0.35
CA ASP A 34 -24.16 4.04 1.10
C ASP A 34 -24.96 2.81 1.58
N HIS A 35 -24.48 2.09 2.59
CA HIS A 35 -25.24 1.63 3.77
C HIS A 35 -24.64 0.34 4.37
N GLY A 36 -24.07 0.46 5.58
CA GLY A 36 -24.09 -0.65 6.55
C GLY A 36 -22.90 -1.61 6.60
N GLN A 37 -21.72 -1.13 7.00
CA GLN A 37 -20.71 -2.00 7.64
C GLN A 37 -19.93 -1.24 8.73
N PRO A 38 -20.33 -1.33 10.02
CA PRO A 38 -19.54 -0.79 11.13
C PRO A 38 -18.23 -1.55 11.36
N ALA A 39 -18.03 -2.71 10.72
CA ALA A 39 -16.81 -3.50 10.84
C ALA A 39 -15.61 -2.85 10.12
N VAL A 40 -15.82 -2.21 8.97
CA VAL A 40 -14.73 -1.75 8.08
C VAL A 40 -14.04 -0.48 8.57
N LYS A 41 -14.75 0.37 9.33
CA LYS A 41 -14.14 1.58 9.91
C LYS A 41 -13.24 1.27 11.10
N ASN A 42 -13.52 0.19 11.83
CA ASN A 42 -12.76 -0.19 13.03
C ASN A 42 -11.42 -0.85 12.70
N GLU A 43 -11.35 -1.57 11.58
CA GLU A 43 -10.11 -2.21 11.12
C GLU A 43 -9.07 -1.19 10.64
N CYS A 44 -9.47 -0.09 10.00
CA CYS A 44 -8.55 1.01 9.69
C CYS A 44 -8.01 1.72 10.97
N LEU A 45 -8.85 1.84 12.00
CA LEU A 45 -8.48 2.43 13.28
C LEU A 45 -7.48 1.56 14.07
N LEU A 46 -7.58 0.23 13.95
CA LEU A 46 -6.66 -0.72 14.59
C LEU A 46 -5.26 -0.68 13.97
N VAL A 47 -5.17 -0.46 12.66
CA VAL A 47 -3.88 -0.24 11.96
C VAL A 47 -3.28 1.11 12.35
N ALA A 48 -4.10 2.17 12.40
CA ALA A 48 -3.65 3.51 12.81
C ALA A 48 -3.14 3.58 14.26
N LYS A 49 -3.70 2.76 15.18
CA LYS A 49 -3.20 2.67 16.57
C LYS A 49 -1.79 2.10 16.69
N ASN A 50 -1.33 1.31 15.71
CA ASN A 50 0.05 0.83 15.63
C ASN A 50 0.99 1.76 14.86
N CYS A 51 0.47 2.83 14.22
CA CYS A 51 1.28 3.92 13.66
C CYS A 51 1.77 4.90 14.76
N GLY A 52 1.89 4.43 16.01
CA GLY A 52 2.33 5.22 17.14
C GLY A 52 3.77 5.67 16.96
N ASN A 53 3.94 6.96 16.65
CA ASN A 53 5.20 7.70 16.75
C ASN A 53 6.28 7.44 15.70
N GLN A 54 6.02 6.67 14.63
CA GLN A 54 6.99 6.44 13.55
C GLN A 54 6.76 7.33 12.33
N VAL A 55 6.20 8.53 12.54
CA VAL A 55 6.17 9.53 11.47
C VAL A 55 7.47 10.29 11.59
N ASP A 56 8.42 9.98 10.71
CA ASP A 56 9.68 10.73 10.64
C ASP A 56 9.39 12.22 10.47
N SER A 57 10.13 13.05 11.18
CA SER A 57 10.16 14.49 10.92
C SER A 57 10.60 14.75 9.48
N ILE A 58 10.24 15.93 8.95
CA ILE A 58 10.66 16.31 7.59
C ILE A 58 12.19 16.33 7.48
N GLN A 59 12.89 16.70 8.56
CA GLN A 59 14.35 16.70 8.62
C GLN A 59 14.92 15.28 8.51
N GLU A 60 14.43 14.34 9.32
CA GLU A 60 14.82 12.91 9.24
C GLU A 60 14.50 12.29 7.87
N ARG A 61 13.43 12.74 7.22
CA ARG A 61 13.10 12.33 5.86
C ARG A 61 14.10 12.86 4.83
N ILE A 62 14.50 14.13 4.94
CA ILE A 62 15.52 14.75 4.08
C ILE A 62 16.87 14.03 4.24
N GLU A 63 17.30 13.78 5.48
CA GLU A 63 18.56 13.10 5.78
C GLU A 63 18.61 11.69 5.17
N ARG A 64 17.53 10.93 5.31
CA ARG A 64 17.43 9.58 4.74
C ARG A 64 17.50 9.59 3.22
N ILE A 65 16.76 10.48 2.56
CA ILE A 65 16.77 10.58 1.10
C ILE A 65 18.17 10.95 0.60
N ASN A 66 18.86 11.88 1.27
CA ASN A 66 20.26 12.20 0.97
C ASN A 66 21.18 10.99 1.15
N GLY A 67 20.97 10.20 2.20
CA GLY A 67 21.68 8.94 2.42
C GLY A 67 21.50 7.96 1.26
N GLU A 68 20.28 7.78 0.78
CA GLU A 68 20.01 6.89 -0.35
C GLU A 68 20.58 7.42 -1.68
N ILE A 69 20.49 8.73 -1.93
CA ILE A 69 21.11 9.37 -3.12
C ILE A 69 22.63 9.18 -3.09
N SER A 70 23.27 9.25 -1.91
CA SER A 70 24.72 9.08 -1.78
C SER A 70 25.21 7.69 -2.19
N ARG A 71 24.34 6.67 -2.10
CA ARG A 71 24.62 5.30 -2.57
C ARG A 71 24.71 5.24 -4.10
N GLY A 72 24.10 6.21 -4.80
CA GLY A 72 24.26 6.44 -6.22
C GLY A 72 23.93 5.22 -7.07
N THR A 73 24.66 5.09 -8.19
CA THR A 73 24.41 4.03 -9.18
C THR A 73 24.87 2.64 -8.75
N ALA A 74 25.51 2.52 -7.59
CA ALA A 74 25.85 1.22 -7.01
C ALA A 74 24.61 0.45 -6.53
N VAL A 75 23.52 1.16 -6.26
CA VAL A 75 22.28 0.59 -5.70
C VAL A 75 21.07 0.94 -6.56
N TYR A 76 21.04 2.14 -7.12
CA TYR A 76 19.88 2.68 -7.82
C TYR A 76 20.16 2.91 -9.31
N THR A 77 19.13 2.76 -10.11
CA THR A 77 19.15 3.22 -11.51
C THR A 77 19.12 4.74 -11.58
N LYS A 78 19.47 5.30 -12.74
CA LYS A 78 19.40 6.76 -12.96
C LYS A 78 17.99 7.31 -12.77
N ASP A 79 16.96 6.56 -13.15
CA ASP A 79 15.58 7.00 -13.02
C ASP A 79 15.09 6.95 -11.56
N GLU A 80 15.57 5.98 -10.77
CA GLU A 80 15.31 5.93 -9.33
C GLU A 80 16.01 7.06 -8.59
N LEU A 81 17.26 7.37 -8.92
CA LEU A 81 17.96 8.54 -8.37
C LEU A 81 17.22 9.84 -8.68
N ARG A 82 16.73 10.01 -9.93
CA ARG A 82 15.88 11.17 -10.29
C ARG A 82 14.58 11.22 -9.49
N ARG A 83 14.01 10.08 -9.12
CA ARG A 83 12.81 10.02 -8.26
C ARG A 83 13.17 10.46 -6.84
N LEU A 84 14.30 9.99 -6.30
CA LEU A 84 14.78 10.41 -4.98
C LEU A 84 15.10 11.91 -4.93
N GLU A 85 15.72 12.46 -5.98
CA GLU A 85 15.98 13.90 -6.11
C GLU A 85 14.68 14.73 -6.08
N ARG A 86 13.64 14.29 -6.80
CA ARG A 86 12.33 14.95 -6.74
C ARG A 86 11.70 14.88 -5.34
N GLN A 87 11.79 13.72 -4.69
CA GLN A 87 11.28 13.57 -3.32
C GLN A 87 12.04 14.45 -2.32
N LEU A 88 13.34 14.65 -2.53
CA LEU A 88 14.17 15.56 -1.75
C LEU A 88 13.74 17.02 -1.94
N GLU A 89 13.48 17.43 -3.18
CA GLU A 89 13.00 18.78 -3.50
C GLU A 89 11.64 19.07 -2.82
N ASP A 90 10.70 18.13 -2.93
CA ASP A 90 9.38 18.25 -2.31
C ASP A 90 9.48 18.36 -0.78
N ALA A 91 10.33 17.55 -0.15
CA ALA A 91 10.53 17.58 1.30
C ALA A 91 11.16 18.90 1.78
N ASN A 92 12.14 19.42 1.03
CA ASN A 92 12.74 20.73 1.33
C ASN A 92 11.74 21.87 1.16
N LYS A 93 10.90 21.82 0.12
CA LYS A 93 9.85 22.82 -0.08
C LYS A 93 8.87 22.84 1.10
N LEU A 94 8.42 21.67 1.54
CA LEU A 94 7.53 21.55 2.69
C LEU A 94 8.18 22.08 3.98
N MET A 95 9.47 21.81 4.19
CA MET A 95 10.22 22.34 5.34
C MET A 95 10.30 23.87 5.30
N ASN A 96 10.58 24.44 4.13
CA ASN A 96 10.67 25.90 3.94
C ASN A 96 9.31 26.57 4.15
N GLU A 97 8.22 25.99 3.65
CA GLU A 97 6.86 26.48 3.86
C GLU A 97 6.50 26.52 5.36
N GLN A 98 6.88 25.48 6.11
CA GLN A 98 6.69 25.46 7.57
C GLN A 98 7.56 26.47 8.32
N SER A 99 8.71 26.83 7.76
CA SER A 99 9.65 27.79 8.36
C SER A 99 9.26 29.25 8.10
N LEU A 100 8.51 29.52 7.02
CA LEU A 100 8.07 30.87 6.62
C LEU A 100 6.67 31.24 7.12
N GLY A 101 5.90 30.26 7.61
CA GLY A 101 4.54 30.47 8.14
C GLY A 101 4.46 30.62 9.67
N GLY A 102 5.59 30.85 10.35
CA GLY A 102 5.70 31.01 11.80
C GLY A 102 5.89 32.46 12.25
#